data_AF-A0A2K6A4U5-F1
#
_entry.id   AF-A0A2K6A4U5-F1
#
_cell.length_a   1.000
_cell.length_b   1.000
_cell.length_c   1.000
_cell.angle_alpha   90.00
_cell.angle_beta   90.00
_cell.angle_gamma   90.00
#
_symmetry.space_group_name_H-M   'P 1'
#
loop_
_entity.id
_entity.type
_entity.pdbx_description
1 polymer ?
#
loop_
_entity_poly.entity_id
_entity_poly.type
_entity_poly.pdbx_seq_one_letter_code
_entity_poly.pdbx_strand_id
1 'polypeptide(L)'
;MRALCIRETCSSELGFSRNWSRRNAGHCPNPGISLGAVRTGSRFGHGDKVRYRCSSNLVLTGSAERECQGNGVWSGTEPICRQPYSYDFPEDVAPALGTSFSHMLGATNPTQRTKGKSNMGGSPKTAVDQIREILNINQKRNDYLDIYAIGVGKLDVDWRELNELGSKKDGERHAFILQDTKALHQVFEHMLDVSKLTDTICGVGNMSANASDQERTPWHVTIKPKSQETCRGALISDQWVLTAAHCFRDGNDHSLWRVNVGDPKSQWGKEFLIEKAVISPGFDVFAKKNQGILEFYGDDIALLKLAQKVKMSTHARPICLPCTMEANLALRRPQGSTCRDHEHELLNKQSVPAHFVALNGSKLNINLKMGVEWTSCAEVVSQEKTMFPNLTDVREVVTDQFLCSGTQEDESPCKGESGGAVFLERRFRFFQVGLVSWGLYNPCLGSADKNSRKRAPRSKVPPPRDFHINLFRMQPWLRQHLGDVLNFLPL
;
A
#
# COMPACT_ATOMS: atom_id res chain seq x y z
N MET A 1 -33.58 -31.48 28.57
CA MET A 1 -32.40 -31.24 29.43
C MET A 1 -31.14 -31.42 28.58
N ARG A 2 -30.22 -30.46 28.68
CA ARG A 2 -28.85 -30.41 28.13
C ARG A 2 -28.68 -30.17 26.63
N ALA A 3 -28.09 -29.01 26.36
CA ALA A 3 -27.41 -28.60 25.14
C ALA A 3 -25.98 -29.19 25.06
N LEU A 4 -25.41 -29.13 23.85
CA LEU A 4 -23.99 -29.06 23.40
C LEU A 4 -23.80 -30.00 22.18
N CYS A 5 -23.17 -29.66 21.06
CA CYS A 5 -22.60 -28.42 20.51
C CYS A 5 -22.06 -28.73 19.07
N ILE A 6 -21.68 -27.68 18.32
CA ILE A 6 -20.56 -27.61 17.32
C ILE A 6 -20.87 -27.73 15.79
N ARG A 7 -20.63 -26.57 15.12
CA ARG A 7 -20.21 -26.29 13.72
C ARG A 7 -21.18 -26.55 12.56
N GLU A 8 -21.80 -25.48 12.08
CA GLU A 8 -22.20 -25.33 10.68
C GLU A 8 -21.12 -24.55 9.91
N THR A 9 -20.42 -25.26 9.02
CA THR A 9 -20.03 -24.72 7.71
C THR A 9 -20.86 -25.49 6.71
N CYS A 10 -21.77 -24.81 6.01
CA CYS A 10 -22.38 -25.32 4.79
C CYS A 10 -22.09 -24.32 3.67
N SER A 11 -21.02 -24.61 2.93
CA SER A 11 -20.89 -24.18 1.54
C SER A 11 -21.87 -25.00 0.72
N SER A 12 -22.72 -24.36 -0.08
CA SER A 12 -23.47 -25.04 -1.14
C SER A 12 -23.18 -24.39 -2.49
N GLU A 13 -22.10 -24.84 -3.13
CA GLU A 13 -22.14 -25.06 -4.56
C GLU A 13 -23.25 -26.07 -4.87
N LEU A 14 -24.40 -25.59 -5.36
CA LEU A 14 -25.34 -26.41 -6.10
C LEU A 14 -25.66 -25.67 -7.40
N GLY A 15 -24.98 -26.09 -8.47
CA GLY A 15 -25.25 -25.64 -9.83
C GLY A 15 -26.67 -25.98 -10.24
N PHE A 16 -27.50 -24.95 -10.45
CA PHE A 16 -28.70 -25.06 -11.24
C PHE A 16 -28.39 -24.63 -12.67
N SER A 17 -28.40 -25.59 -13.59
CA SER A 17 -28.46 -25.34 -15.04
C SER A 17 -29.69 -24.49 -15.33
N ARG A 18 -29.48 -23.19 -15.61
CA ARG A 18 -30.56 -22.28 -16.02
C ARG A 18 -30.82 -22.50 -17.51
N ASN A 19 -31.80 -23.35 -17.82
CA ASN A 19 -32.46 -23.34 -19.12
C ASN A 19 -33.02 -21.93 -19.38
N TRP A 20 -32.56 -21.28 -20.45
CA TRP A 20 -33.00 -19.96 -20.86
C TRP A 20 -34.33 -20.09 -21.63
N SER A 21 -35.44 -20.14 -20.90
CA SER A 21 -36.79 -20.05 -21.47
C SER A 21 -37.13 -18.59 -21.79
N ARG A 22 -37.74 -18.39 -22.97
CA ARG A 22 -38.07 -17.10 -23.60
C ARG A 22 -38.71 -16.09 -22.62
N ARG A 23 -38.13 -14.88 -22.55
CA ARG A 23 -38.64 -13.74 -21.76
C ARG A 23 -40.01 -13.31 -22.29
N ASN A 24 -41.06 -13.45 -21.47
CA ASN A 24 -42.30 -12.70 -21.70
C ASN A 24 -42.03 -11.23 -21.38
N ALA A 25 -42.17 -10.36 -22.38
CA ALA A 25 -42.09 -8.92 -22.20
C ALA A 25 -43.20 -8.47 -21.23
N GLY A 26 -42.84 -7.85 -20.10
CA GLY A 26 -43.78 -7.26 -19.14
C GLY A 26 -43.99 -8.01 -17.82
N HIS A 27 -43.18 -9.01 -17.48
CA HIS A 27 -43.23 -9.68 -16.17
C HIS A 27 -41.85 -9.72 -15.51
N CYS A 28 -41.77 -9.33 -14.24
CA CYS A 28 -40.56 -9.43 -13.44
C CYS A 28 -40.43 -10.82 -12.80
N PRO A 29 -39.21 -11.29 -12.52
CA PRO A 29 -38.99 -12.54 -11.79
C PRO A 29 -39.54 -12.43 -10.36
N ASN A 30 -39.86 -13.56 -9.71
CA ASN A 30 -40.28 -13.55 -8.31
C ASN A 30 -39.16 -12.93 -7.44
N PRO A 31 -39.40 -11.81 -6.73
CA PRO A 31 -38.36 -11.06 -6.02
C PRO A 31 -37.91 -11.70 -4.69
N GLY A 32 -38.35 -12.94 -4.40
CA GLY A 32 -37.95 -13.67 -3.19
C GLY A 32 -38.45 -13.09 -1.87
N ILE A 33 -38.08 -13.75 -0.77
CA ILE A 33 -38.28 -13.33 0.62
C ILE A 33 -37.01 -13.68 1.39
N SER A 34 -36.27 -12.69 1.86
CA SER A 34 -35.06 -12.89 2.67
C SER A 34 -35.42 -13.46 4.05
N LEU A 35 -34.46 -14.12 4.71
CA LEU A 35 -34.63 -14.60 6.09
C LEU A 35 -35.05 -13.45 7.02
N GLY A 36 -36.10 -13.67 7.83
CA GLY A 36 -36.66 -12.68 8.75
C GLY A 36 -37.52 -11.58 8.11
N ALA A 37 -37.68 -11.58 6.78
CA ALA A 37 -38.60 -10.68 6.08
C ALA A 37 -39.97 -11.34 5.82
N VAL A 38 -41.01 -10.52 5.77
CA VAL A 38 -42.36 -10.89 5.38
C VAL A 38 -42.75 -10.02 4.20
N ARG A 39 -43.09 -10.65 3.06
CA ARG A 39 -43.53 -9.95 1.85
C ARG A 39 -45.05 -9.98 1.70
N THR A 40 -45.63 -8.86 1.33
CA THR A 40 -47.01 -8.74 0.85
C THR A 40 -47.01 -8.38 -0.65
N GLY A 41 -47.91 -9.01 -1.41
CA GLY A 41 -47.93 -8.94 -2.87
C GLY A 41 -47.41 -10.23 -3.52
N SER A 42 -48.17 -10.74 -4.50
CA SER A 42 -47.95 -12.02 -5.17
C SER A 42 -48.08 -11.96 -6.70
N ARG A 43 -48.32 -10.76 -7.26
CA ARG A 43 -48.35 -10.51 -8.70
C ARG A 43 -47.07 -9.77 -9.10
N PHE A 44 -46.52 -10.12 -10.26
CA PHE A 44 -45.20 -9.63 -10.72
C PHE A 44 -45.25 -9.09 -12.17
N GLY A 45 -46.42 -8.67 -12.63
CA GLY A 45 -46.59 -7.97 -13.88
C GLY A 45 -46.08 -6.54 -13.83
N HIS A 46 -45.89 -5.93 -14.99
CA HIS A 46 -45.53 -4.53 -15.12
C HIS A 46 -46.45 -3.62 -14.27
N GLY A 47 -45.85 -2.80 -13.40
CA GLY A 47 -46.55 -1.91 -12.47
C GLY A 47 -47.00 -2.57 -11.17
N ASP A 48 -46.90 -3.90 -11.02
CA ASP A 48 -47.20 -4.58 -9.76
C ASP A 48 -46.15 -4.23 -8.70
N LYS A 49 -46.62 -4.11 -7.45
CA LYS A 49 -45.81 -3.75 -6.29
C LYS A 49 -45.78 -4.85 -5.25
N VAL A 50 -44.62 -5.04 -4.65
CA VAL A 50 -44.43 -5.89 -3.48
C VAL A 50 -43.89 -5.06 -2.32
N ARG A 51 -44.35 -5.36 -1.11
CA ARG A 51 -43.94 -4.65 0.11
C ARG A 51 -43.33 -5.63 1.11
N TYR A 52 -42.31 -5.19 1.80
CA TYR A 52 -41.55 -5.98 2.74
C TYR A 52 -41.58 -5.35 4.14
N ARG A 53 -41.62 -6.20 5.15
CA ARG A 53 -41.47 -5.85 6.56
C ARG A 53 -40.60 -6.87 7.25
N CYS A 54 -39.85 -6.47 8.26
CA CYS A 54 -39.10 -7.43 9.08
C CYS A 54 -39.96 -7.97 10.22
N SER A 55 -39.77 -9.25 10.55
CA SER A 55 -40.35 -9.85 11.75
C SER A 55 -39.55 -9.44 13.00
N SER A 56 -40.22 -9.30 14.14
CA SER A 56 -39.59 -8.95 15.43
C SER A 56 -38.93 -7.56 15.42
N ASN A 57 -37.93 -7.36 16.29
CA ASN A 57 -37.09 -6.17 16.45
C ASN A 57 -35.96 -6.03 15.41
N LEU A 58 -36.07 -6.73 14.27
CA LEU A 58 -35.11 -6.61 13.17
C LEU A 58 -35.37 -5.33 12.37
N VAL A 59 -34.30 -4.74 11.83
CA VAL A 59 -34.34 -3.51 11.05
C VAL A 59 -34.23 -3.82 9.56
N LEU A 60 -35.10 -3.22 8.74
CA LEU A 60 -35.12 -3.41 7.30
C LEU A 60 -33.99 -2.61 6.63
N THR A 61 -33.19 -3.32 5.85
CA THR A 61 -32.17 -2.79 4.92
C THR A 61 -32.70 -2.91 3.51
N GLY A 62 -32.42 -1.95 2.62
CA GLY A 62 -32.89 -1.99 1.24
C GLY A 62 -34.25 -1.31 1.06
N SER A 63 -35.04 -1.76 0.07
CA SER A 63 -36.32 -1.15 -0.27
C SER A 63 -37.51 -1.82 0.42
N ALA A 64 -38.29 -1.04 1.18
CA ALA A 64 -39.52 -1.52 1.81
C ALA A 64 -40.64 -1.80 0.81
N GLU A 65 -40.61 -1.18 -0.37
CA GLU A 65 -41.52 -1.46 -1.49
C GLU A 65 -40.71 -1.52 -2.79
N ARG A 66 -41.04 -2.48 -3.66
CA ARG A 66 -40.44 -2.65 -4.99
C ARG A 66 -41.55 -2.76 -6.03
N GLU A 67 -41.33 -2.15 -7.19
CA GLU A 67 -42.27 -2.09 -8.31
C GLU A 67 -41.65 -2.72 -9.55
N CYS A 68 -42.41 -3.55 -10.27
CA CYS A 68 -41.93 -4.17 -11.50
C CYS A 68 -41.95 -3.17 -12.66
N GLN A 69 -40.78 -2.88 -13.23
CA GLN A 69 -40.60 -1.89 -14.28
C GLN A 69 -40.75 -2.49 -15.69
N GLY A 70 -40.97 -1.65 -16.70
CA GLY A 70 -41.23 -2.06 -18.09
C GLY A 70 -40.11 -2.83 -18.78
N ASN A 71 -38.90 -2.77 -18.21
CA ASN A 71 -37.72 -3.52 -18.62
C ASN A 71 -37.65 -4.94 -17.99
N GLY A 72 -38.63 -5.33 -17.17
CA GLY A 72 -38.65 -6.62 -16.48
C GLY A 72 -37.74 -6.69 -15.24
N VAL A 73 -37.32 -5.54 -14.70
CA VAL A 73 -36.45 -5.40 -13.53
C VAL A 73 -37.25 -4.77 -12.37
N TRP A 74 -36.96 -5.17 -11.14
CA TRP A 74 -37.60 -4.58 -9.96
C TRP A 74 -36.95 -3.26 -9.59
N SER A 75 -37.74 -2.27 -9.21
CA SER A 75 -37.23 -1.02 -8.68
C SER A 75 -36.58 -1.21 -7.29
N GLY A 76 -35.65 -0.32 -6.95
CA GLY A 76 -34.99 -0.31 -5.65
C GLY A 76 -34.09 -1.54 -5.40
N THR A 77 -33.65 -1.71 -4.15
CA THR A 77 -32.71 -2.77 -3.74
C THR A 77 -33.43 -3.89 -3.00
N GLU A 78 -32.94 -5.13 -3.13
CA GLU A 78 -33.45 -6.28 -2.38
C GLU A 78 -33.42 -6.03 -0.85
N PRO A 79 -34.53 -6.30 -0.14
CA PRO A 79 -34.58 -6.05 1.29
C PRO A 79 -33.96 -7.17 2.12
N ILE A 80 -33.27 -6.79 3.20
CA ILE A 80 -32.64 -7.71 4.16
C ILE A 80 -33.01 -7.27 5.58
N CYS A 81 -33.29 -8.22 6.47
CA CYS A 81 -33.58 -7.92 7.88
C CYS A 81 -32.35 -8.16 8.75
N ARG A 82 -31.94 -7.14 9.51
CA ARG A 82 -30.70 -7.15 10.30
C ARG A 82 -30.96 -6.91 11.78
N GLN A 83 -30.07 -7.44 12.62
CA GLN A 83 -30.02 -7.09 14.04
C GLN A 83 -29.40 -5.68 14.21
N PRO A 84 -29.85 -4.89 15.21
CA PRO A 84 -29.36 -3.52 15.43
C PRO A 84 -27.83 -3.41 15.64
N TYR A 85 -27.20 -4.45 16.19
CA TYR A 85 -25.77 -4.50 16.47
C TYR A 85 -24.95 -5.22 15.38
N SER A 86 -25.57 -5.56 14.25
CA SER A 86 -24.85 -6.17 13.14
C SER A 86 -23.99 -5.15 12.39
N TYR A 87 -22.83 -5.59 11.92
CA TYR A 87 -21.90 -4.84 11.09
C TYR A 87 -21.57 -5.63 9.83
N ASP A 88 -21.02 -4.96 8.82
CA ASP A 88 -20.51 -5.56 7.59
C ASP A 88 -19.02 -5.87 7.74
N PHE A 89 -18.59 -6.98 7.14
CA PHE A 89 -17.17 -7.32 7.07
C PHE A 89 -16.50 -6.59 5.90
N PRO A 90 -15.22 -6.20 6.04
CA PRO A 90 -14.49 -5.53 4.98
C PRO A 90 -14.49 -6.26 3.63
N GLU A 91 -14.40 -7.60 3.64
CA GLU A 91 -14.39 -8.41 2.42
C GLU A 91 -15.72 -8.36 1.66
N ASP A 92 -16.84 -8.07 2.34
CA ASP A 92 -18.17 -7.98 1.73
C ASP A 92 -18.49 -6.58 1.21
N VAL A 93 -17.99 -5.54 1.89
CA VAL A 93 -18.21 -4.13 1.49
C VAL A 93 -17.35 -3.77 0.29
N ALA A 94 -16.13 -4.31 0.20
CA ALA A 94 -15.19 -3.94 -0.83
C ALA A 94 -15.63 -4.23 -2.27
N PRO A 95 -16.13 -5.44 -2.61
CA PRO A 95 -16.68 -5.70 -3.93
C PRO A 95 -17.89 -4.82 -4.28
N ALA A 96 -18.70 -4.48 -3.28
CA ALA A 96 -19.92 -3.68 -3.46
C ALA A 96 -19.65 -2.20 -3.75
N LEU A 97 -18.54 -1.61 -3.27
CA LEU A 97 -18.12 -0.28 -3.74
C LEU A 97 -17.19 -0.37 -4.95
N GLY A 98 -16.32 -1.38 -5.03
CA GLY A 98 -15.33 -1.52 -6.11
C GLY A 98 -15.96 -1.62 -7.51
N THR A 99 -17.13 -2.26 -7.61
CA THR A 99 -17.94 -2.33 -8.84
C THR A 99 -18.37 -0.95 -9.34
N SER A 100 -18.65 -0.01 -8.45
CA SER A 100 -19.09 1.35 -8.81
C SER A 100 -17.95 2.37 -8.87
N PHE A 101 -16.85 2.17 -8.14
CA PHE A 101 -15.67 3.05 -8.17
C PHE A 101 -14.66 2.71 -9.27
N SER A 102 -14.80 1.56 -9.96
CA SER A 102 -13.94 1.16 -11.08
C SER A 102 -13.86 2.20 -12.20
N HIS A 103 -14.86 3.08 -12.33
CA HIS A 103 -14.92 4.14 -13.34
C HIS A 103 -14.48 5.55 -12.84
N MET A 104 -14.19 5.72 -11.54
CA MET A 104 -13.99 7.04 -10.92
C MET A 104 -12.56 7.34 -10.41
N LEU A 105 -11.59 6.44 -10.61
CA LEU A 105 -10.22 6.57 -10.09
C LEU A 105 -9.37 7.71 -10.71
N GLY A 106 -10.00 8.69 -11.35
CA GLY A 106 -9.37 9.92 -11.84
C GLY A 106 -9.79 11.22 -11.12
N ALA A 107 -10.86 11.25 -10.34
CA ALA A 107 -11.29 12.49 -9.70
C ALA A 107 -12.21 12.24 -8.50
N THR A 108 -11.76 12.63 -7.31
CA THR A 108 -12.49 13.39 -6.25
C THR A 108 -11.98 13.02 -4.85
N ASN A 109 -11.82 14.06 -4.02
CA ASN A 109 -11.60 13.94 -2.58
C ASN A 109 -12.92 13.57 -1.89
N PRO A 110 -12.98 12.56 -1.00
CA PRO A 110 -14.12 12.39 -0.12
C PRO A 110 -14.08 13.45 0.97
N THR A 111 -14.79 14.57 0.77
CA THR A 111 -14.99 15.60 1.80
C THR A 111 -16.40 15.49 2.39
N GLN A 112 -16.65 14.47 3.23
CA GLN A 112 -17.50 14.57 4.44
C GLN A 112 -17.62 13.20 5.12
N ARG A 113 -17.44 13.19 6.46
CA ARG A 113 -17.73 12.04 7.33
C ARG A 113 -18.97 12.37 8.17
N THR A 114 -20.04 11.60 8.04
CA THR A 114 -21.29 11.80 8.81
C THR A 114 -21.50 10.65 9.78
N LYS A 115 -21.90 10.92 11.02
CA LYS A 115 -22.22 9.90 12.02
C LYS A 115 -23.67 9.37 11.93
N GLY A 116 -24.43 9.71 10.88
CA GLY A 116 -25.85 9.36 10.75
C GLY A 116 -26.69 9.85 11.93
N LYS A 117 -26.39 11.06 12.42
CA LYS A 117 -27.14 11.79 13.44
C LYS A 117 -27.16 13.25 13.01
N SER A 118 -27.94 13.57 11.99
CA SER A 118 -28.08 14.96 11.57
C SER A 118 -28.75 15.76 12.69
N ASN A 119 -27.99 16.60 13.39
CA ASN A 119 -28.47 17.32 14.57
C ASN A 119 -28.69 18.82 14.33
N MET A 120 -28.35 19.34 13.14
CA MET A 120 -28.71 20.68 12.64
C MET A 120 -28.79 20.65 11.10
N GLY A 121 -29.64 21.49 10.49
CA GLY A 121 -29.69 21.68 9.02
C GLY A 121 -30.81 20.95 8.26
N GLY A 122 -31.74 20.28 8.96
CA GLY A 122 -32.86 19.56 8.33
C GLY A 122 -32.48 18.17 7.81
N SER A 123 -33.42 17.51 7.10
CA SER A 123 -33.21 16.17 6.56
C SER A 123 -32.17 16.20 5.43
N PRO A 124 -31.09 15.39 5.48
CA PRO A 124 -30.14 15.33 4.37
C PRO A 124 -30.75 14.75 3.08
N LYS A 125 -31.94 14.13 3.16
CA LYS A 125 -32.75 13.74 2.01
C LYS A 125 -33.07 14.92 1.10
N THR A 126 -33.36 16.09 1.66
CA THR A 126 -33.66 17.29 0.87
C THR A 126 -32.47 17.72 0.01
N ALA A 127 -31.25 17.61 0.54
CA ALA A 127 -30.03 17.91 -0.22
C ALA A 127 -29.79 16.88 -1.33
N VAL A 128 -30.05 15.59 -1.06
CA VAL A 128 -29.98 14.53 -2.07
C VAL A 128 -31.01 14.76 -3.19
N ASP A 129 -32.23 15.18 -2.85
CA ASP A 129 -33.29 15.47 -3.82
C ASP A 129 -32.90 16.67 -4.72
N GLN A 130 -32.30 17.72 -4.15
CA GLN A 130 -31.74 18.84 -4.93
C GLN A 130 -30.63 18.40 -5.90
N ILE A 131 -29.72 17.53 -5.46
CA ILE A 131 -28.66 16.99 -6.33
C ILE A 131 -29.27 16.18 -7.48
N ARG A 132 -30.30 15.37 -7.20
CA ARG A 132 -31.01 14.59 -8.22
C ARG A 132 -31.72 15.48 -9.23
N GLU A 133 -32.31 16.59 -8.78
CA GLU A 133 -32.97 17.56 -9.63
C GLU A 133 -31.96 18.26 -10.56
N ILE A 134 -30.84 18.74 -10.01
CA ILE A 134 -29.76 19.39 -10.78
C ILE A 134 -29.18 18.45 -11.84
N LEU A 135 -28.98 17.17 -11.49
CA LEU A 135 -28.41 16.16 -12.41
C LEU A 135 -29.47 15.53 -13.33
N ASN A 136 -30.74 15.94 -13.22
CA ASN A 136 -31.88 15.42 -13.95
C ASN A 136 -31.97 13.87 -13.91
N ILE A 137 -31.90 13.31 -12.70
CA ILE A 137 -31.92 11.86 -12.48
C ILE A 137 -33.34 11.34 -12.67
N ASN A 138 -33.51 10.45 -13.65
CA ASN A 138 -34.76 9.75 -13.96
C ASN A 138 -34.48 8.27 -14.26
N GLN A 139 -35.50 7.47 -14.60
CA GLN A 139 -35.31 6.03 -14.88
C GLN A 139 -34.24 5.73 -15.95
N LYS A 140 -34.02 6.63 -16.92
CA LYS A 140 -33.01 6.48 -17.98
C LYS A 140 -31.63 7.04 -17.60
N ARG A 141 -31.55 7.83 -16.52
CA ARG A 141 -30.33 8.50 -16.03
C ARG A 141 -29.95 8.06 -14.61
N ASN A 142 -30.52 6.94 -14.14
CA ASN A 142 -30.29 6.43 -12.79
C ASN A 142 -28.81 6.06 -12.53
N ASP A 143 -28.05 5.79 -13.59
CA ASP A 143 -26.64 5.38 -13.51
C ASP A 143 -25.67 6.57 -13.34
N TYR A 144 -26.17 7.82 -13.42
CA TYR A 144 -25.32 9.02 -13.35
C TYR A 144 -25.06 9.51 -11.91
N LEU A 145 -25.71 8.92 -10.91
CA LEU A 145 -25.55 9.31 -9.52
C LEU A 145 -25.60 8.08 -8.60
N ASP A 146 -24.53 7.90 -7.85
CA ASP A 146 -24.44 6.93 -6.76
C ASP A 146 -24.07 7.62 -5.45
N ILE A 147 -24.85 7.32 -4.41
CA ILE A 147 -24.68 7.88 -3.08
C ILE A 147 -24.42 6.73 -2.13
N TYR A 148 -23.25 6.75 -1.49
CA TYR A 148 -22.82 5.76 -0.51
C TYR A 148 -22.88 6.33 0.90
N ALA A 149 -23.49 5.59 1.81
CA ALA A 149 -23.63 5.94 3.21
C ALA A 149 -22.94 4.88 4.08
N ILE A 150 -21.79 5.23 4.68
CA ILE A 150 -20.97 4.31 5.48
C ILE A 150 -20.92 4.80 6.94
N GLY A 151 -21.54 4.05 7.85
CA GLY A 151 -21.41 4.25 9.28
C GLY A 151 -20.14 3.58 9.82
N VAL A 152 -19.37 4.28 10.65
CA VAL A 152 -18.12 3.73 11.24
C VAL A 152 -18.11 3.90 12.75
N GLY A 153 -17.91 2.81 13.47
CA GLY A 153 -17.70 2.79 14.93
C GLY A 153 -18.74 1.97 15.69
N LYS A 154 -18.50 1.82 17.01
CA LYS A 154 -19.30 1.03 17.96
C LYS A 154 -20.55 1.75 18.51
N LEU A 155 -20.90 2.92 17.98
CA LEU A 155 -21.99 3.75 18.49
C LEU A 155 -23.32 3.40 17.81
N ASP A 156 -24.45 3.78 18.42
CA ASP A 156 -25.79 3.81 17.82
C ASP A 156 -25.75 4.57 16.49
N VAL A 157 -25.39 3.88 15.41
CA VAL A 157 -25.52 4.38 14.05
C VAL A 157 -27.01 4.27 13.73
N ASP A 158 -27.65 5.40 13.39
CA ASP A 158 -29.03 5.34 12.92
C ASP A 158 -29.06 4.72 11.53
N TRP A 159 -29.28 3.40 11.51
CA TRP A 159 -29.34 2.64 10.28
C TRP A 159 -30.47 3.11 9.37
N ARG A 160 -31.57 3.61 9.94
CA ARG A 160 -32.69 4.11 9.15
C ARG A 160 -32.26 5.31 8.34
N GLU A 161 -31.53 6.24 8.97
CA GLU A 161 -30.98 7.42 8.29
C GLU A 161 -29.95 7.01 7.21
N LEU A 162 -28.98 6.12 7.53
CA LEU A 162 -28.00 5.66 6.53
C LEU A 162 -28.66 4.93 5.35
N ASN A 163 -29.63 4.07 5.62
CA ASN A 163 -30.36 3.35 4.58
C ASN A 163 -31.20 4.31 3.73
N GLU A 164 -31.73 5.41 4.28
CA GLU A 164 -32.43 6.43 3.49
C GLU A 164 -31.49 7.24 2.59
N LEU A 165 -30.24 7.47 3.02
CA LEU A 165 -29.24 8.22 2.23
C LEU A 165 -28.64 7.42 1.08
N GLY A 166 -28.36 6.12 1.29
CA GLY A 166 -27.76 5.27 0.27
C GLY A 166 -28.68 5.05 -0.94
N SER A 167 -28.10 5.08 -2.15
CA SER A 167 -28.82 4.80 -3.40
C SER A 167 -29.59 3.48 -3.37
N LYS A 168 -30.74 3.43 -4.06
CA LYS A 168 -31.62 2.26 -4.16
C LYS A 168 -31.64 1.75 -5.59
N LYS A 169 -30.69 0.86 -5.90
CA LYS A 169 -30.53 0.22 -7.21
C LYS A 169 -30.69 -1.29 -7.09
N ASP A 170 -31.25 -1.92 -8.11
CA ASP A 170 -31.45 -3.37 -8.12
C ASP A 170 -30.10 -4.08 -8.18
N GLY A 171 -29.94 -5.15 -7.40
CA GLY A 171 -28.68 -5.90 -7.31
C GLY A 171 -27.53 -5.21 -6.58
N GLU A 172 -27.68 -3.97 -6.10
CA GLU A 172 -26.58 -3.18 -5.53
C GLU A 172 -26.86 -2.68 -4.10
N ARG A 173 -25.83 -2.66 -3.26
CA ARG A 173 -25.90 -2.12 -1.88
C ARG A 173 -25.11 -0.82 -1.77
N HIS A 174 -25.70 0.16 -1.08
CA HIS A 174 -25.12 1.51 -0.93
C HIS A 174 -25.07 2.02 0.52
N ALA A 175 -25.55 1.21 1.47
CA ALA A 175 -25.48 1.51 2.89
C ALA A 175 -24.72 0.39 3.61
N PHE A 176 -23.74 0.79 4.43
CA PHE A 176 -22.82 -0.12 5.12
C PHE A 176 -22.54 0.35 6.55
N ILE A 177 -22.29 -0.60 7.46
CA ILE A 177 -21.82 -0.34 8.83
C ILE A 177 -20.49 -1.05 9.03
N LEU A 178 -19.47 -0.32 9.45
CA LEU A 178 -18.15 -0.87 9.76
C LEU A 178 -17.83 -0.68 11.23
N GLN A 179 -17.22 -1.71 11.83
CA GLN A 179 -16.99 -1.77 13.26
C GLN A 179 -16.08 -0.64 13.77
N ASP A 180 -15.06 -0.28 12.99
CA ASP A 180 -14.10 0.78 13.32
C ASP A 180 -13.41 1.34 12.07
N THR A 181 -12.51 2.30 12.27
CA THR A 181 -11.74 2.93 11.20
C THR A 181 -10.72 2.00 10.56
N LYS A 182 -10.30 0.90 11.21
CA LYS A 182 -9.42 -0.11 10.61
C LYS A 182 -10.19 -0.96 9.60
N ALA A 183 -11.43 -1.33 9.92
CA ALA A 183 -12.33 -1.99 8.99
C ALA A 183 -12.58 -1.12 7.75
N LEU A 184 -12.82 0.18 7.92
CA LEU A 184 -12.92 1.12 6.78
C LEU A 184 -11.64 1.16 5.94
N HIS A 185 -10.48 1.13 6.58
CA HIS A 185 -9.22 1.09 5.84
C HIS A 185 -9.08 -0.19 4.99
N GLN A 186 -9.36 -1.35 5.57
CA GLN A 186 -9.34 -2.63 4.85
C GLN A 186 -10.31 -2.64 3.67
N VAL A 187 -11.50 -2.07 3.85
CA VAL A 187 -12.52 -1.89 2.81
C VAL A 187 -11.95 -1.16 1.59
N PHE A 188 -11.25 -0.04 1.78
CA PHE A 188 -10.59 0.67 0.68
C PHE A 188 -9.45 -0.12 0.04
N GLU A 189 -8.63 -0.82 0.83
CA GLU A 189 -7.56 -1.67 0.30
C GLU A 189 -8.09 -2.78 -0.61
N HIS A 190 -9.22 -3.41 -0.23
CA HIS A 190 -9.86 -4.44 -1.04
C HIS A 190 -10.62 -3.89 -2.27
N MET A 191 -11.03 -2.60 -2.25
CA MET A 191 -11.68 -1.94 -3.40
C MET A 191 -10.71 -1.54 -4.49
N LEU A 192 -9.50 -1.18 -4.10
CA LEU A 192 -8.44 -0.89 -5.03
C LEU A 192 -8.05 -2.23 -5.66
N ASP A 193 -8.74 -2.60 -6.74
CA ASP A 193 -8.32 -3.68 -7.64
C ASP A 193 -7.02 -3.25 -8.33
N VAL A 194 -5.94 -3.24 -7.54
CA VAL A 194 -4.57 -2.93 -7.95
C VAL A 194 -4.08 -3.93 -9.00
N SER A 195 -4.78 -5.06 -9.21
CA SER A 195 -4.44 -6.00 -10.28
C SER A 195 -4.68 -5.40 -11.67
N LYS A 196 -5.62 -4.45 -11.81
CA LYS A 196 -5.89 -3.71 -13.06
C LYS A 196 -5.05 -2.45 -13.23
N LEU A 197 -4.40 -1.98 -12.15
CA LEU A 197 -3.53 -0.81 -12.18
C LEU A 197 -2.17 -1.20 -12.79
N THR A 198 -2.10 -1.27 -14.12
CA THR A 198 -0.86 -1.68 -14.84
C THR A 198 0.08 -0.51 -15.14
N ASP A 199 -0.32 0.72 -14.81
CA ASP A 199 0.53 1.90 -14.94
C ASP A 199 1.70 1.89 -13.94
N THR A 200 2.77 2.61 -14.28
CA THR A 200 4.01 2.73 -13.50
C THR A 200 3.86 3.67 -12.29
N ILE A 201 2.75 3.60 -11.57
CA ILE A 201 2.55 4.38 -10.34
C ILE A 201 3.57 3.94 -9.28
N CYS A 202 4.26 4.90 -8.68
CA CYS A 202 5.30 4.62 -7.70
C CYS A 202 4.74 4.38 -6.28
N GLY A 203 5.47 3.68 -5.42
CA GLY A 203 5.22 3.65 -3.98
C GLY A 203 3.83 3.15 -3.57
N VAL A 204 3.24 2.25 -4.35
CA VAL A 204 1.99 1.55 -4.00
C VAL A 204 2.37 0.15 -3.52
N GLY A 205 1.85 -0.25 -2.36
CA GLY A 205 2.03 -1.58 -1.78
C GLY A 205 0.82 -1.93 -0.94
N ASN A 206 0.60 -3.22 -0.70
CA ASN A 206 -0.54 -3.72 0.07
C ASN A 206 -0.30 -3.52 1.57
N MET A 207 -1.27 -2.95 2.28
CA MET A 207 -1.14 -2.70 3.72
C MET A 207 -1.71 -3.81 4.60
N SER A 208 -2.36 -4.81 4.01
CA SER A 208 -2.91 -5.95 4.72
C SER A 208 -1.80 -6.79 5.36
N ALA A 209 -2.03 -7.21 6.60
CA ALA A 209 -1.16 -8.18 7.27
C ALA A 209 -1.24 -9.58 6.63
N ASN A 210 -2.32 -9.87 5.90
CA ASN A 210 -2.53 -11.14 5.22
C ASN A 210 -1.94 -11.17 3.80
N ALA A 211 -1.46 -10.03 3.29
CA ALA A 211 -0.79 -9.97 2.01
C ALA A 211 0.61 -10.58 2.10
N SER A 212 1.10 -11.14 1.00
CA SER A 212 2.47 -11.63 0.94
C SER A 212 3.49 -10.50 1.15
N ASP A 213 4.68 -10.84 1.63
CA ASP A 213 5.75 -9.84 1.85
C ASP A 213 6.11 -9.05 0.58
N GLN A 214 6.06 -9.70 -0.57
CA GLN A 214 6.30 -9.05 -1.87
C GLN A 214 5.16 -8.10 -2.26
N GLU A 215 3.89 -8.42 -1.98
CA GLU A 215 2.76 -7.50 -2.22
C GLU A 215 2.81 -6.27 -1.31
N ARG A 216 3.34 -6.44 -0.09
CA ARG A 216 3.54 -5.33 0.86
C ARG A 216 4.68 -4.42 0.44
N THR A 217 5.68 -4.94 -0.29
CA THR A 217 6.87 -4.21 -0.75
C THR A 217 7.24 -4.53 -2.20
N PRO A 218 6.37 -4.22 -3.19
CA PRO A 218 6.52 -4.69 -4.58
C PRO A 218 7.68 -4.06 -5.36
N TRP A 219 8.36 -3.07 -4.79
CA TRP A 219 9.61 -2.54 -5.32
C TRP A 219 10.82 -3.40 -4.94
N HIS A 220 10.70 -4.26 -3.94
CA HIS A 220 11.81 -5.05 -3.44
C HIS A 220 12.32 -6.03 -4.49
N VAL A 221 13.64 -6.05 -4.68
CA VAL A 221 14.32 -7.01 -5.57
C VAL A 221 15.51 -7.65 -4.87
N THR A 222 15.83 -8.88 -5.27
CA THR A 222 17.04 -9.59 -4.83
C THR A 222 18.08 -9.56 -5.95
N ILE A 223 19.31 -9.19 -5.61
CA ILE A 223 20.43 -9.10 -6.56
C ILE A 223 21.41 -10.23 -6.23
N LYS A 224 21.73 -11.02 -7.26
CA LYS A 224 22.71 -12.10 -7.20
C LYS A 224 23.91 -11.69 -8.07
N PRO A 225 24.95 -11.09 -7.48
CA PRO A 225 26.22 -10.88 -8.19
C PRO A 225 26.93 -12.23 -8.44
N LYS A 226 28.10 -12.17 -9.09
CA LYS A 226 28.97 -13.36 -9.27
C LYS A 226 29.46 -13.91 -7.92
N SER A 227 29.63 -13.04 -6.93
CA SER A 227 29.99 -13.43 -5.57
C SER A 227 28.84 -14.21 -4.91
N GLN A 228 29.16 -15.00 -3.89
CA GLN A 228 28.12 -15.73 -3.14
C GLN A 228 27.25 -14.78 -2.27
N GLU A 229 27.61 -13.51 -2.15
CA GLU A 229 26.91 -12.55 -1.29
C GLU A 229 25.76 -11.90 -2.04
N THR A 230 24.52 -12.22 -1.63
CA THR A 230 23.33 -11.57 -2.21
C THR A 230 23.18 -10.15 -1.70
N CYS A 231 22.80 -9.21 -2.56
CA CYS A 231 22.33 -7.88 -2.17
C CYS A 231 20.83 -7.74 -2.40
N ARG A 232 20.28 -6.59 -2.00
CA ARG A 232 18.91 -6.15 -2.32
C ARG A 232 18.95 -4.88 -3.16
N GLY A 233 17.80 -4.51 -3.68
CA GLY A 233 17.61 -3.24 -4.39
C GLY A 233 16.15 -2.83 -4.36
N ALA A 234 15.85 -1.75 -5.08
CA ALA A 234 14.49 -1.32 -5.33
C ALA A 234 14.26 -1.02 -6.81
N LEU A 235 13.13 -1.48 -7.36
CA LEU A 235 12.61 -0.96 -8.62
C LEU A 235 12.27 0.51 -8.46
N ILE A 236 12.78 1.34 -9.38
CA ILE A 236 12.53 2.78 -9.41
C ILE A 236 11.83 3.23 -10.70
N SER A 237 11.79 2.35 -11.70
CA SER A 237 10.98 2.45 -12.91
C SER A 237 10.62 1.03 -13.40
N ASP A 238 10.06 0.91 -14.60
CA ASP A 238 9.78 -0.39 -15.21
C ASP A 238 11.04 -1.13 -15.71
N GLN A 239 12.21 -0.50 -15.69
CA GLN A 239 13.44 -1.12 -16.21
C GLN A 239 14.69 -0.80 -15.38
N TRP A 240 14.59 0.06 -14.37
CA TRP A 240 15.74 0.44 -13.54
C TRP A 240 15.58 0.00 -12.09
N VAL A 241 16.69 -0.50 -11.54
CA VAL A 241 16.85 -0.89 -10.14
C VAL A 241 17.92 -0.01 -9.51
N LEU A 242 17.64 0.51 -8.32
CA LEU A 242 18.58 1.23 -7.47
C LEU A 242 19.12 0.29 -6.36
N THR A 243 20.43 0.32 -6.14
CA THR A 243 21.13 -0.52 -5.15
C THR A 243 22.45 0.12 -4.69
N ALA A 244 23.21 -0.57 -3.85
CA ALA A 244 24.53 -0.15 -3.37
C ALA A 244 25.65 -0.54 -4.37
N ALA A 245 26.70 0.28 -4.43
CA ALA A 245 27.84 0.05 -5.31
C ALA A 245 28.75 -1.09 -4.81
N HIS A 246 28.94 -1.21 -3.50
CA HIS A 246 29.83 -2.21 -2.89
C HIS A 246 29.40 -3.66 -3.17
N CYS A 247 28.15 -3.87 -3.60
CA CYS A 247 27.64 -5.17 -4.04
C CYS A 247 28.38 -5.74 -5.25
N PHE A 248 29.14 -4.91 -5.99
CA PHE A 248 29.79 -5.27 -7.25
C PHE A 248 31.32 -5.23 -7.19
N ARG A 249 31.91 -5.29 -5.99
CA ARG A 249 33.36 -5.26 -5.74
C ARG A 249 34.19 -6.30 -6.51
N ASP A 250 33.62 -7.47 -6.81
CA ASP A 250 34.36 -8.63 -7.37
C ASP A 250 34.47 -8.63 -8.90
N GLY A 251 34.24 -7.47 -9.54
CA GLY A 251 34.49 -7.22 -10.96
C GLY A 251 33.24 -6.82 -11.74
N ASN A 252 33.44 -6.02 -12.79
CA ASN A 252 32.38 -5.30 -13.52
C ASN A 252 31.65 -6.12 -14.59
N ASP A 253 31.85 -7.44 -14.63
CA ASP A 253 31.18 -8.30 -15.61
C ASP A 253 29.71 -8.54 -15.23
N HIS A 254 28.88 -7.58 -15.61
CA HIS A 254 27.44 -7.58 -15.35
C HIS A 254 26.68 -8.70 -16.08
N SER A 255 27.30 -9.40 -17.03
CA SER A 255 26.67 -10.54 -17.73
C SER A 255 26.38 -11.72 -16.79
N LEU A 256 27.10 -11.80 -15.67
CA LEU A 256 26.96 -12.85 -14.67
C LEU A 256 25.97 -12.49 -13.56
N TRP A 257 25.53 -11.24 -13.49
CA TRP A 257 24.63 -10.78 -12.44
C TRP A 257 23.19 -11.07 -12.81
N ARG A 258 22.36 -11.36 -11.79
CA ARG A 258 20.92 -11.59 -11.95
C ARG A 258 20.15 -10.73 -10.96
N VAL A 259 19.02 -10.21 -11.41
CA VAL A 259 18.05 -9.51 -10.55
C VAL A 259 16.77 -10.32 -10.53
N ASN A 260 16.29 -10.65 -9.34
CA ASN A 260 15.01 -11.30 -9.14
C ASN A 260 13.98 -10.26 -8.65
N VAL A 261 12.91 -10.11 -9.41
CA VAL A 261 11.82 -9.15 -9.19
C VAL A 261 10.56 -9.95 -8.84
N GLY A 262 9.68 -9.42 -7.98
CA GLY A 262 8.42 -10.08 -7.65
C GLY A 262 7.56 -10.43 -8.87
N ASP A 263 6.87 -11.58 -8.83
CA ASP A 263 6.00 -12.05 -9.90
C ASP A 263 4.74 -12.69 -9.30
N PRO A 264 3.52 -12.31 -9.72
CA PRO A 264 2.29 -12.87 -9.16
C PRO A 264 2.11 -14.38 -9.38
N LYS A 265 2.85 -14.98 -10.32
CA LYS A 265 2.77 -16.41 -10.64
C LYS A 265 3.75 -17.25 -9.83
N SER A 266 4.69 -16.62 -9.12
CA SER A 266 5.77 -17.32 -8.42
C SER A 266 6.23 -16.53 -7.20
N GLN A 267 6.13 -17.16 -6.02
CA GLN A 267 6.72 -16.64 -4.79
C GLN A 267 8.24 -16.44 -4.87
N TRP A 268 8.91 -17.10 -5.83
CA TRP A 268 10.35 -16.96 -6.08
C TRP A 268 10.67 -15.79 -7.01
N GLY A 269 9.67 -15.03 -7.46
CA GLY A 269 9.82 -13.96 -8.42
C GLY A 269 10.20 -14.42 -9.82
N LYS A 270 10.60 -13.46 -10.64
CA LYS A 270 11.08 -13.63 -12.01
C LYS A 270 12.49 -13.07 -12.12
N GLU A 271 13.38 -13.84 -12.75
CA GLU A 271 14.77 -13.45 -12.99
C GLU A 271 14.89 -12.56 -14.24
N PHE A 272 15.71 -11.51 -14.13
CA PHE A 272 16.06 -10.57 -15.19
C PHE A 272 17.58 -10.46 -15.33
N LEU A 273 18.02 -10.36 -16.59
CA LEU A 273 19.38 -10.03 -16.97
C LEU A 273 19.60 -8.51 -16.90
N ILE A 274 20.85 -8.09 -16.81
CA ILE A 274 21.25 -6.69 -16.74
C ILE A 274 21.81 -6.26 -18.11
N GLU A 275 21.20 -5.24 -18.71
CA GLU A 275 21.67 -4.58 -19.93
C GLU A 275 22.89 -3.69 -19.64
N LYS A 276 22.78 -2.91 -18.57
CA LYS A 276 23.78 -1.90 -18.19
C LYS A 276 23.83 -1.75 -16.67
N ALA A 277 25.02 -1.68 -16.11
CA ALA A 277 25.25 -1.27 -14.73
C ALA A 277 25.96 0.09 -14.72
N VAL A 278 25.50 1.00 -13.85
CA VAL A 278 26.09 2.32 -13.63
C VAL A 278 26.43 2.44 -12.16
N ILE A 279 27.69 2.22 -11.84
CA ILE A 279 28.24 2.38 -10.49
C ILE A 279 28.70 3.84 -10.37
N SER A 280 28.47 4.48 -9.21
CA SER A 280 28.94 5.84 -8.99
C SER A 280 30.47 5.94 -9.19
N PRO A 281 30.97 6.91 -9.97
CA PRO A 281 32.40 7.04 -10.23
C PRO A 281 33.21 7.45 -9.00
N GLY A 282 32.57 8.02 -7.98
CA GLY A 282 33.21 8.38 -6.71
C GLY A 282 33.37 7.20 -5.74
N PHE A 283 32.74 6.05 -6.04
CA PHE A 283 32.79 4.89 -5.15
C PHE A 283 34.15 4.18 -5.25
N ASP A 284 34.89 4.21 -4.15
CA ASP A 284 36.07 3.38 -3.93
C ASP A 284 36.15 3.00 -2.45
N VAL A 285 35.88 1.73 -2.14
CA VAL A 285 35.88 1.21 -0.77
C VAL A 285 37.24 1.34 -0.09
N PHE A 286 38.34 1.44 -0.85
CA PHE A 286 39.69 1.53 -0.31
C PHE A 286 40.31 2.93 -0.46
N ALA A 287 39.52 3.94 -0.85
CA ALA A 287 40.01 5.31 -1.12
C ALA A 287 40.83 5.91 0.03
N LYS A 288 40.47 5.59 1.28
CA LYS A 288 41.11 6.11 2.50
C LYS A 288 41.99 5.09 3.22
N LYS A 289 42.33 3.97 2.59
CA LYS A 289 43.14 2.90 3.20
C LYS A 289 44.50 3.38 3.71
N ASN A 290 45.14 4.30 2.97
CA ASN A 290 46.44 4.89 3.35
C ASN A 290 46.36 5.79 4.59
N GLN A 291 45.16 6.22 4.99
CA GLN A 291 44.92 7.04 6.19
C GLN A 291 44.54 6.18 7.41
N GLY A 292 44.52 4.84 7.26
CA GLY A 292 44.10 3.91 8.30
C GLY A 292 42.58 3.73 8.40
N ILE A 293 41.83 4.04 7.33
CA ILE A 293 40.39 3.75 7.17
C ILE A 293 40.28 2.59 6.18
N LEU A 294 39.99 1.38 6.67
CA LEU A 294 40.08 0.17 5.84
C LEU A 294 38.94 0.04 4.82
N GLU A 295 37.77 0.58 5.13
CA GLU A 295 36.61 0.60 4.24
C GLU A 295 35.97 1.99 4.26
N PHE A 296 35.71 2.58 3.09
CA PHE A 296 35.08 3.89 2.95
C PHE A 296 33.90 3.81 1.99
N TYR A 297 32.68 4.05 2.49
CA TYR A 297 31.44 3.84 1.74
C TYR A 297 30.90 5.13 1.08
N GLY A 298 31.76 6.14 0.86
CA GLY A 298 31.37 7.34 0.12
C GLY A 298 30.89 6.98 -1.28
N ASP A 299 29.84 7.66 -1.74
CA ASP A 299 29.23 7.43 -3.05
C ASP A 299 28.75 5.97 -3.30
N ASP A 300 28.41 5.21 -2.26
CA ASP A 300 27.98 3.80 -2.34
C ASP A 300 26.58 3.62 -2.97
N ILE A 301 26.45 3.93 -4.26
CA ILE A 301 25.20 3.88 -5.03
C ILE A 301 25.46 3.35 -6.44
N ALA A 302 24.54 2.52 -6.92
CA ALA A 302 24.57 1.96 -8.27
C ALA A 302 23.17 1.80 -8.85
N LEU A 303 23.08 1.93 -10.18
CA LEU A 303 21.88 1.74 -10.97
C LEU A 303 22.06 0.56 -11.92
N LEU A 304 21.06 -0.32 -11.99
CA LEU A 304 21.03 -1.46 -12.90
C LEU A 304 19.86 -1.31 -13.87
N LYS A 305 20.15 -1.25 -15.16
CA LYS A 305 19.15 -1.31 -16.23
C LYS A 305 18.92 -2.76 -16.61
N LEU A 306 17.68 -3.23 -16.47
CA LEU A 306 17.28 -4.58 -16.83
C LEU A 306 17.19 -4.73 -18.35
N ALA A 307 17.51 -5.91 -18.87
CA ALA A 307 17.46 -6.22 -20.30
C ALA A 307 16.03 -6.23 -20.88
N GLN A 308 15.01 -6.33 -20.03
CA GLN A 308 13.61 -6.30 -20.42
C GLN A 308 12.83 -5.45 -19.42
N LYS A 309 11.80 -4.75 -19.91
CA LYS A 309 10.84 -4.04 -19.06
C LYS A 309 10.08 -5.04 -18.19
N VAL A 310 9.96 -4.71 -16.91
CA VAL A 310 9.14 -5.39 -15.92
C VAL A 310 7.67 -5.07 -16.20
N LYS A 311 6.82 -6.09 -16.18
CA LYS A 311 5.36 -5.90 -16.25
C LYS A 311 4.85 -5.55 -14.87
N MET A 312 4.29 -4.35 -14.70
CA MET A 312 3.76 -3.90 -13.42
C MET A 312 2.60 -4.78 -12.97
N SER A 313 2.56 -5.08 -11.67
CA SER A 313 1.56 -5.94 -11.05
C SER A 313 1.47 -5.68 -9.54
N THR A 314 0.67 -6.46 -8.82
CA THR A 314 0.65 -6.41 -7.33
C THR A 314 1.99 -6.77 -6.69
N HIS A 315 2.87 -7.49 -7.39
CA HIS A 315 4.15 -7.99 -6.87
C HIS A 315 5.37 -7.21 -7.40
N ALA A 316 5.17 -6.35 -8.41
CA ALA A 316 6.24 -5.58 -9.05
C ALA A 316 5.78 -4.16 -9.37
N ARG A 317 6.28 -3.17 -8.62
CA ARG A 317 5.99 -1.73 -8.82
C ARG A 317 7.20 -0.89 -8.42
N PRO A 318 7.43 0.27 -9.05
CA PRO A 318 8.49 1.16 -8.61
C PRO A 318 8.19 1.78 -7.23
N ILE A 319 9.20 2.08 -6.43
CA ILE A 319 9.07 2.94 -5.25
C ILE A 319 9.16 4.42 -5.65
N CYS A 320 8.54 5.33 -4.89
CA CYS A 320 8.66 6.76 -5.19
C CYS A 320 10.05 7.29 -4.81
N LEU A 321 10.73 7.93 -5.76
CA LEU A 321 11.98 8.64 -5.51
C LEU A 321 11.69 10.11 -5.12
N PRO A 322 12.33 10.65 -4.08
CA PRO A 322 12.23 12.05 -3.73
C PRO A 322 12.64 12.96 -4.89
N CYS A 323 12.18 14.22 -4.83
CA CYS A 323 12.47 15.23 -5.84
C CYS A 323 12.01 14.89 -7.26
N THR A 324 10.96 14.08 -7.39
CA THR A 324 10.28 13.76 -8.66
C THR A 324 8.83 14.23 -8.64
N MET A 325 8.25 14.46 -9.82
CA MET A 325 6.85 14.85 -9.96
C MET A 325 5.91 13.72 -9.51
N GLU A 326 6.28 12.47 -9.75
CA GLU A 326 5.53 11.28 -9.31
C GLU A 326 5.43 11.24 -7.78
N ALA A 327 6.53 11.54 -7.08
CA ALA A 327 6.54 11.68 -5.63
C ALA A 327 5.76 12.93 -5.15
N ASN A 328 5.82 14.04 -5.89
CA ASN A 328 5.10 15.27 -5.56
C ASN A 328 3.58 15.04 -5.56
N LEU A 329 3.08 14.34 -6.57
CA LEU A 329 1.69 13.89 -6.67
C LEU A 329 1.34 12.92 -5.54
N ALA A 330 2.22 11.97 -5.22
CA ALA A 330 2.03 11.03 -4.12
C ALA A 330 1.93 11.74 -2.74
N LEU A 331 2.70 12.81 -2.54
CA LEU A 331 2.65 13.65 -1.34
C LEU A 331 1.47 14.64 -1.34
N ARG A 332 0.73 14.75 -2.45
CA ARG A 332 -0.35 15.74 -2.67
C ARG A 332 0.13 17.17 -2.49
N ARG A 333 1.30 17.46 -3.04
CA ARG A 333 1.98 18.75 -2.96
C ARG A 333 1.68 19.61 -4.20
N PRO A 334 1.79 20.95 -4.11
CA PRO A 334 1.61 21.83 -5.26
C PRO A 334 2.64 21.56 -6.37
N GLN A 335 2.28 21.83 -7.64
CA GLN A 335 3.16 21.60 -8.80
C GLN A 335 4.49 22.37 -8.73
N GLY A 336 4.51 23.54 -8.08
CA GLY A 336 5.71 24.36 -7.89
C GLY A 336 6.63 23.95 -6.73
N SER A 337 6.48 22.74 -6.17
CA SER A 337 7.36 22.27 -5.10
C SER A 337 8.76 21.95 -5.62
N THR A 338 9.75 22.11 -4.75
CA THR A 338 11.18 21.88 -5.00
C THR A 338 11.67 20.59 -4.33
N CYS A 339 12.90 20.17 -4.66
CA CYS A 339 13.56 19.06 -3.97
C CYS A 339 13.76 19.34 -2.48
N ARG A 340 14.09 20.60 -2.12
CA ARG A 340 14.17 21.03 -0.72
C ARG A 340 12.83 20.91 0.02
N ASP A 341 11.70 21.21 -0.63
CA ASP A 341 10.37 21.02 -0.03
C ASP A 341 10.11 19.54 0.29
N HIS A 342 10.54 18.63 -0.60
CA HIS A 342 10.42 17.18 -0.38
C HIS A 342 11.30 16.71 0.78
N GLU A 343 12.54 17.21 0.87
CA GLU A 343 13.44 16.88 1.99
C GLU A 343 12.81 17.31 3.32
N HIS A 344 12.30 18.54 3.37
CA HIS A 344 11.62 19.06 4.56
C HIS A 344 10.37 18.25 4.91
N GLU A 345 9.52 17.85 3.95
CA GLU A 345 8.31 17.05 4.22
C GLU A 345 8.63 15.63 4.72
N LEU A 346 9.59 14.96 4.09
CA LEU A 346 9.89 13.56 4.35
C LEU A 346 10.75 13.38 5.61
N LEU A 347 11.70 14.29 5.85
CA LEU A 347 12.67 14.25 6.93
C LEU A 347 12.49 15.40 7.95
N ASN A 348 11.23 15.76 8.25
CA ASN A 348 10.86 16.89 9.12
C ASN A 348 11.18 16.77 10.62
N LYS A 349 11.56 15.61 11.13
CA LYS A 349 11.74 15.36 12.57
C LYS A 349 13.18 15.02 12.90
N GLN A 350 13.59 15.26 14.15
CA GLN A 350 14.89 14.78 14.66
C GLN A 350 14.98 13.25 14.71
N SER A 351 13.84 12.57 14.87
CA SER A 351 13.72 11.11 14.78
C SER A 351 12.57 10.76 13.84
N VAL A 352 12.89 10.17 12.68
CA VAL A 352 11.92 9.85 11.62
C VAL A 352 11.74 8.33 11.53
N PRO A 353 10.55 7.79 11.87
CA PRO A 353 10.25 6.37 11.70
C PRO A 353 10.35 5.97 10.23
N ALA A 354 11.12 4.93 9.95
CA ALA A 354 11.41 4.41 8.62
C ALA A 354 11.50 2.88 8.64
N HIS A 355 11.69 2.30 7.45
CA HIS A 355 11.71 0.86 7.25
C HIS A 355 12.79 0.43 6.26
N PHE A 356 13.16 -0.84 6.36
CA PHE A 356 13.86 -1.60 5.32
C PHE A 356 13.28 -3.02 5.25
N VAL A 357 13.64 -3.78 4.21
CA VAL A 357 13.15 -5.15 4.01
C VAL A 357 14.24 -6.16 4.38
N ALA A 358 13.90 -7.13 5.23
CA ALA A 358 14.80 -8.16 5.70
C ALA A 358 15.07 -9.26 4.66
N LEU A 359 16.03 -10.15 4.95
CA LEU A 359 16.40 -11.28 4.08
C LEU A 359 15.23 -12.19 3.72
N ASN A 360 14.27 -12.35 4.64
CA ASN A 360 13.08 -13.19 4.49
C ASN A 360 11.88 -12.46 3.86
N GLY A 361 12.00 -11.16 3.54
CA GLY A 361 10.93 -10.34 2.98
C GLY A 361 10.16 -9.50 4.01
N SER A 362 10.33 -9.74 5.31
CA SER A 362 9.62 -8.99 6.34
C SER A 362 10.06 -7.51 6.39
N LYS A 363 9.09 -6.60 6.55
CA LYS A 363 9.35 -5.17 6.78
C LYS A 363 9.80 -4.93 8.23
N LEU A 364 10.99 -4.39 8.42
CA LEU A 364 11.56 -4.04 9.72
C LEU A 364 11.51 -2.53 9.99
N ASN A 365 11.58 -2.16 11.27
CA ASN A 365 11.41 -0.78 11.72
C ASN A 365 12.74 -0.19 12.21
N ILE A 366 12.99 1.06 11.85
CA ILE A 366 14.12 1.86 12.31
C ILE A 366 13.69 3.31 12.54
N ASN A 367 14.53 4.10 13.18
CA ASN A 367 14.35 5.54 13.34
C ASN A 367 15.57 6.28 12.79
N LEU A 368 15.37 7.04 11.71
CA LEU A 368 16.42 7.89 11.14
C LEU A 368 16.65 9.09 12.05
N LYS A 369 17.89 9.29 12.46
CA LYS A 369 18.32 10.40 13.32
C LYS A 369 18.78 11.57 12.46
N MET A 370 18.20 12.74 12.70
CA MET A 370 18.40 13.97 11.91
C MET A 370 18.87 15.11 12.83
N GLY A 371 19.49 16.14 12.24
CA GLY A 371 19.92 17.34 12.98
C GLY A 371 20.93 17.01 14.08
N VAL A 372 20.69 17.46 15.31
CA VAL A 372 21.61 17.23 16.44
C VAL A 372 21.68 15.75 16.82
N GLU A 373 20.57 15.00 16.72
CA GLU A 373 20.56 13.56 17.00
C GLU A 373 21.41 12.77 15.98
N TRP A 374 21.56 13.27 14.74
CA TRP A 374 22.42 12.64 13.73
C TRP A 374 23.88 12.60 14.19
N THR A 375 24.38 13.69 14.79
CA THR A 375 25.76 13.75 15.28
C THR A 375 25.99 12.71 16.38
N SER A 376 25.10 12.64 17.37
CA SER A 376 25.18 11.63 18.45
C SER A 376 25.03 10.20 17.92
N CYS A 377 24.24 10.01 16.85
CA CYS A 377 24.07 8.73 16.19
C CYS A 377 25.38 8.24 15.56
N ALA A 378 26.07 9.12 14.81
CA ALA A 378 27.30 8.81 14.11
C ALA A 378 28.54 8.71 15.03
N GLU A 379 28.56 9.44 16.14
CA GLU A 379 29.74 9.58 17.02
C GLU A 379 30.34 8.24 17.50
N VAL A 380 29.49 7.21 17.65
CA VAL A 380 29.92 5.87 18.13
C VAL A 380 30.88 5.16 17.18
N VAL A 381 31.00 5.61 15.93
CA VAL A 381 31.98 5.09 14.96
C VAL A 381 33.42 5.32 15.44
N SER A 382 33.67 6.34 16.25
CA SER A 382 34.97 6.58 16.89
C SER A 382 35.47 5.40 17.75
N GLN A 383 34.55 4.53 18.19
CA GLN A 383 34.83 3.34 19.00
C GLN A 383 35.18 2.11 18.15
N GLU A 384 34.96 2.15 16.83
CA GLU A 384 35.27 1.05 15.91
C GLU A 384 36.76 1.05 15.54
N LYS A 385 37.56 0.25 16.25
CA LYS A 385 39.02 0.19 16.05
C LYS A 385 39.47 -0.86 15.05
N THR A 386 38.59 -1.77 14.63
CA THR A 386 38.93 -2.82 13.66
C THR A 386 38.92 -2.24 12.25
N MET A 387 37.83 -1.57 11.89
CA MET A 387 37.67 -0.97 10.56
C MET A 387 38.36 0.40 10.44
N PHE A 388 38.43 1.14 11.56
CA PHE A 388 38.99 2.50 11.61
C PHE A 388 40.04 2.68 12.72
N PRO A 389 41.17 1.95 12.66
CA PRO A 389 42.19 1.99 13.70
C PRO A 389 42.76 3.40 13.97
N ASN A 390 42.85 4.26 12.94
CA ASN A 390 43.47 5.58 13.04
C ASN A 390 42.48 6.75 12.82
N LEU A 391 41.20 6.55 13.14
CA LEU A 391 40.18 7.58 12.95
C LEU A 391 40.33 8.73 13.95
N THR A 392 40.61 9.93 13.43
CA THR A 392 40.70 11.17 14.23
C THR A 392 39.42 11.99 14.19
N ASP A 393 38.69 11.96 13.08
CA ASP A 393 37.42 12.69 12.88
C ASP A 393 36.38 11.73 12.28
N VAL A 394 35.22 11.63 12.93
CA VAL A 394 34.09 10.78 12.48
C VAL A 394 33.62 11.17 11.08
N ARG A 395 33.73 12.45 10.70
CA ARG A 395 33.31 12.95 9.37
C ARG A 395 34.15 12.39 8.22
N GLU A 396 35.34 11.87 8.50
CA GLU A 396 36.17 11.20 7.49
C GLU A 396 35.55 9.90 6.99
N VAL A 397 34.68 9.28 7.78
CA VAL A 397 34.00 8.01 7.44
C VAL A 397 32.49 8.14 7.32
N VAL A 398 31.87 8.99 8.15
CA VAL A 398 30.44 9.32 8.07
C VAL A 398 30.27 10.74 7.55
N THR A 399 30.24 10.88 6.23
CA THR A 399 29.98 12.16 5.54
C THR A 399 28.51 12.56 5.64
N ASP A 400 28.17 13.74 5.14
CA ASP A 400 26.79 14.21 5.03
C ASP A 400 25.93 13.41 4.03
N GLN A 401 26.56 12.53 3.24
CA GLN A 401 25.88 11.58 2.35
C GLN A 401 25.10 10.50 3.11
N PHE A 402 25.33 10.32 4.41
CA PHE A 402 24.70 9.24 5.18
C PHE A 402 23.53 9.71 6.05
N LEU A 403 22.44 8.95 6.03
CA LEU A 403 21.45 8.87 7.11
C LEU A 403 21.95 7.88 8.16
N CYS A 404 21.54 8.07 9.42
CA CYS A 404 21.95 7.22 10.55
C CYS A 404 20.74 6.63 11.28
N SER A 405 20.79 5.34 11.63
CA SER A 405 19.80 4.64 12.47
C SER A 405 20.45 3.55 13.34
N GLY A 406 19.65 2.71 14.00
CA GLY A 406 20.16 1.61 14.82
C GLY A 406 20.32 2.00 16.29
N THR A 407 19.59 3.03 16.73
CA THR A 407 19.56 3.43 18.14
C THR A 407 18.45 2.70 18.88
N GLN A 408 18.60 2.51 20.19
CA GLN A 408 17.54 1.96 21.06
C GLN A 408 17.09 0.55 20.61
N GLU A 409 15.81 0.37 20.26
CA GLU A 409 15.19 -0.89 19.85
C GLU A 409 15.08 -1.04 18.32
N ASP A 410 15.78 -0.21 17.55
CA ASP A 410 15.84 -0.31 16.09
C ASP A 410 16.45 -1.66 15.64
N GLU A 411 15.95 -2.17 14.52
CA GLU A 411 16.57 -3.32 13.85
C GLU A 411 17.78 -2.87 13.01
N SER A 412 18.90 -3.61 13.06
CA SER A 412 20.08 -3.33 12.22
C SER A 412 20.10 -4.20 10.97
N PRO A 413 20.38 -3.69 9.77
CA PRO A 413 20.46 -4.51 8.56
C PRO A 413 21.58 -5.56 8.59
N CYS A 414 21.34 -6.67 7.92
CA CYS A 414 22.32 -7.72 7.68
C CYS A 414 23.11 -7.46 6.40
N LYS A 415 24.29 -8.08 6.27
CA LYS A 415 25.15 -7.93 5.07
C LYS A 415 24.42 -8.24 3.76
N GLY A 416 23.51 -9.22 3.76
CA GLY A 416 22.74 -9.57 2.56
C GLY A 416 21.54 -8.66 2.26
N GLU A 417 21.25 -7.69 3.14
CA GLU A 417 20.17 -6.70 3.02
C GLU A 417 20.69 -5.38 2.41
N SER A 418 22.01 -5.24 2.29
CA SER A 418 22.69 -4.12 1.64
C SER A 418 22.16 -3.83 0.23
N GLY A 419 22.10 -2.56 -0.11
CA GLY A 419 21.49 -2.03 -1.33
C GLY A 419 19.96 -1.93 -1.29
N GLY A 420 19.30 -2.56 -0.32
CA GLY A 420 17.86 -2.45 -0.13
C GLY A 420 17.40 -1.02 0.16
N ALA A 421 16.17 -0.69 -0.23
CA ALA A 421 15.59 0.62 0.07
C ALA A 421 15.43 0.84 1.57
N VAL A 422 15.81 2.05 2.01
CA VAL A 422 15.36 2.64 3.27
C VAL A 422 14.23 3.60 2.93
N PHE A 423 13.03 3.30 3.42
CA PHE A 423 11.81 3.94 2.95
C PHE A 423 10.86 4.37 4.07
N LEU A 424 10.04 5.36 3.73
CA LEU A 424 9.03 5.95 4.60
C LEU A 424 7.64 5.68 4.04
N GLU A 425 6.67 5.55 4.93
CA GLU A 425 5.26 5.57 4.58
C GLU A 425 4.67 6.95 4.89
N ARG A 426 4.06 7.60 3.88
CA ARG A 426 3.34 8.86 4.01
C ARG A 426 2.10 8.84 3.12
N ARG A 427 0.94 9.20 3.66
CA ARG A 427 -0.33 9.27 2.91
C ARG A 427 -0.62 8.00 2.10
N PHE A 428 -0.33 6.84 2.69
CA PHE A 428 -0.50 5.53 2.07
C PHE A 428 0.39 5.27 0.84
N ARG A 429 1.51 6.00 0.74
CA ARG A 429 2.51 5.84 -0.31
C ARG A 429 3.90 5.64 0.29
N PHE A 430 4.74 4.90 -0.42
CA PHE A 430 6.09 4.55 0.01
C PHE A 430 7.15 5.34 -0.76
N PHE A 431 8.07 5.94 -0.01
CA PHE A 431 9.12 6.82 -0.55
C PHE A 431 10.49 6.32 -0.12
N GLN A 432 11.38 6.05 -1.07
CA GLN A 432 12.75 5.67 -0.76
C GLN A 432 13.56 6.93 -0.44
N VAL A 433 13.99 7.10 0.81
CA VAL A 433 14.83 8.25 1.20
C VAL A 433 16.31 7.89 1.28
N GLY A 434 16.61 6.59 1.35
CA GLY A 434 17.97 6.10 1.29
C GLY A 434 18.08 4.66 0.79
N LEU A 435 19.29 4.13 0.85
CA LEU A 435 19.57 2.70 0.63
C LEU A 435 20.54 2.20 1.70
N VAL A 436 20.35 0.96 2.12
CA VAL A 436 21.22 0.31 3.11
C VAL A 436 22.64 0.20 2.56
N SER A 437 23.61 0.78 3.26
CA SER A 437 25.01 0.76 2.84
C SER A 437 25.83 -0.12 3.79
N TRP A 438 26.08 0.33 5.02
CA TRP A 438 26.94 -0.38 5.97
C TRP A 438 26.51 -0.16 7.43
N GLY A 439 27.11 -0.90 8.36
CA GLY A 439 26.84 -0.77 9.79
C GLY A 439 27.90 -1.42 10.67
N LEU A 440 27.88 -1.09 11.96
CA LEU A 440 28.85 -1.55 12.97
C LEU A 440 28.53 -2.95 13.53
N TYR A 441 27.37 -3.50 13.20
CA TYR A 441 26.96 -4.82 13.66
C TYR A 441 26.11 -5.56 12.64
N ASN A 442 26.46 -6.80 12.35
CA ASN A 442 25.65 -7.70 11.52
C ASN A 442 24.88 -8.70 12.40
N PRO A 443 23.56 -8.56 12.57
CA PRO A 443 22.76 -9.48 13.39
C PRO A 443 22.59 -10.87 12.76
N CYS A 444 22.88 -11.04 11.47
CA CYS A 444 22.84 -12.33 10.77
C CYS A 444 24.18 -13.08 10.78
N LEU A 445 25.23 -12.56 11.45
CA LEU A 445 26.54 -13.18 11.42
C LEU A 445 26.52 -14.60 12.02
N GLY A 446 26.99 -15.57 11.24
CA GLY A 446 27.06 -16.99 11.63
C GLY A 446 25.69 -17.70 11.69
N SER A 447 24.66 -17.17 11.02
CA SER A 447 23.39 -17.88 10.79
C SER A 447 23.24 -18.25 9.31
N ALA A 448 22.89 -19.51 9.03
CA ALA A 448 22.44 -19.94 7.71
C ALA A 448 20.93 -19.72 7.50
N ASP A 449 20.17 -19.52 8.59
CA ASP A 449 18.73 -19.26 8.56
C ASP A 449 18.47 -17.76 8.36
N LYS A 450 17.73 -17.43 7.29
CA LYS A 450 17.32 -16.06 6.93
C LYS A 450 16.35 -15.44 7.93
N ASN A 451 15.72 -16.23 8.79
CA ASN A 451 14.79 -15.74 9.81
C ASN A 451 15.46 -15.42 11.15
N SER A 452 16.72 -15.83 11.34
CA SER A 452 17.41 -15.67 12.62
C SER A 452 18.21 -14.36 12.66
N ARG A 453 17.89 -13.50 13.64
CA ARG A 453 18.61 -12.26 13.94
C ARG A 453 19.05 -12.28 15.39
N LYS A 454 20.33 -12.04 15.65
CA LYS A 454 20.87 -11.92 17.01
C LYS A 454 20.81 -10.46 17.43
N ARG A 455 20.24 -10.17 18.60
CA ARG A 455 20.35 -8.84 19.21
C ARG A 455 21.77 -8.66 19.76
N ALA A 456 22.36 -7.49 19.54
CA ALA A 456 23.64 -7.17 20.13
C ALA A 456 23.53 -7.14 21.67
N PRO A 457 24.52 -7.69 22.41
CA PRO A 457 24.59 -7.51 23.85
C PRO A 457 24.63 -6.02 24.20
N ARG A 458 23.96 -5.61 25.29
CA ARG A 458 23.97 -4.21 25.76
C ARG A 458 25.37 -3.68 26.08
N SER A 459 26.32 -4.56 26.38
CA SER A 459 27.72 -4.25 26.67
C SER A 459 28.62 -4.24 25.44
N LYS A 460 28.09 -4.50 24.24
CA LYS A 460 28.91 -4.52 23.02
C LYS A 460 29.41 -3.13 22.68
N VAL A 461 30.71 -3.04 22.38
CA VAL A 461 31.39 -1.83 21.90
C VAL A 461 32.05 -2.15 20.55
N PRO A 462 31.81 -1.36 19.49
CA PRO A 462 30.80 -0.31 19.40
C PRO A 462 29.36 -0.87 19.46
N PRO A 463 28.37 -0.08 19.92
CA PRO A 463 26.96 -0.46 19.81
C PRO A 463 26.53 -0.52 18.34
N PRO A 464 25.44 -1.26 18.00
CA PRO A 464 24.90 -1.25 16.66
C PRO A 464 24.60 0.16 16.16
N ARG A 465 25.01 0.42 14.92
CA ARG A 465 24.66 1.63 14.18
C ARG A 465 24.74 1.35 12.71
N ASP A 466 23.80 1.93 11.97
CA ASP A 466 23.59 1.65 10.56
C ASP A 466 23.56 2.95 9.78
N PHE A 467 24.27 2.95 8.65
CA PHE A 467 24.47 4.10 7.79
C PHE A 467 23.93 3.81 6.39
N HIS A 468 23.14 4.74 5.88
CA HIS A 468 22.38 4.58 4.64
C HIS A 468 22.67 5.75 3.72
N ILE A 469 22.93 5.54 2.43
CA ILE A 469 23.13 6.66 1.50
C ILE A 469 21.83 7.47 1.40
N ASN A 470 21.92 8.79 1.58
CA ASN A 470 20.83 9.74 1.51
C ASN A 470 20.55 10.15 0.06
N LEU A 471 19.38 9.80 -0.47
CA LEU A 471 19.05 10.11 -1.87
C LEU A 471 18.88 11.62 -2.15
N PHE A 472 18.69 12.46 -1.13
CA PHE A 472 18.71 13.92 -1.28
C PHE A 472 20.12 14.45 -1.57
N ARG A 473 21.17 13.73 -1.15
CA ARG A 473 22.57 14.10 -1.40
C ARG A 473 23.08 13.55 -2.74
N MET A 474 22.41 12.54 -3.29
CA MET A 474 22.77 11.91 -4.58
C MET A 474 22.01 12.49 -5.79
N GLN A 475 21.29 13.60 -5.62
CA GLN A 475 20.43 14.18 -6.66
C GLN A 475 21.14 14.49 -7.99
N PRO A 476 22.35 15.09 -8.02
CA PRO A 476 23.04 15.37 -9.29
C PRO A 476 23.29 14.09 -10.10
N TRP A 477 23.79 13.04 -9.44
CA TRP A 477 24.09 11.76 -10.08
C TRP A 477 22.82 11.02 -10.53
N LEU A 478 21.77 11.02 -9.71
CA LEU A 478 20.48 10.42 -10.07
C LEU A 478 19.86 11.11 -11.30
N ARG A 479 19.87 12.44 -11.33
CA ARG A 479 19.32 13.23 -12.46
C ARG A 479 20.09 13.00 -13.75
N GLN A 480 21.41 12.89 -13.67
CA GLN A 480 22.26 12.63 -14.83
C GLN A 480 21.89 11.31 -15.53
N HIS A 481 21.53 10.28 -14.76
CA HIS A 481 21.29 8.93 -15.30
C HIS A 481 19.82 8.58 -15.49
N LEU A 482 18.90 9.31 -14.85
CA LEU A 482 17.47 9.04 -14.85
C LEU A 482 16.63 10.20 -15.39
N GLY A 483 17.23 11.27 -15.92
CA GLY A 483 16.49 12.43 -16.44
C GLY A 483 15.50 12.10 -17.55
N ASP A 484 15.81 11.09 -18.38
CA ASP A 484 14.92 10.59 -19.44
C ASP A 484 13.96 9.48 -18.94
N VAL A 485 14.04 9.13 -17.66
CA VAL A 485 13.30 8.01 -17.04
C VAL A 485 12.26 8.54 -16.04
N LEU A 486 12.62 9.54 -15.24
CA LEU A 486 11.80 10.12 -14.18
C LEU A 486 11.75 11.65 -14.33
N ASN A 487 10.62 12.25 -13.96
CA ASN A 487 10.43 13.69 -14.07
C ASN A 487 10.91 14.40 -12.79
N PHE A 488 12.17 14.86 -12.76
CA PHE A 488 12.72 15.52 -11.58
C PHE A 488 12.22 16.97 -11.40
N LEU A 489 11.96 17.36 -10.17
CA LEU A 489 11.60 18.73 -9.76
C LEU A 489 12.80 19.68 -9.82
N PRO A 490 12.62 21.01 -9.77
CA PRO A 490 13.71 21.93 -9.43
C PRO A 490 14.38 21.56 -8.09
N LEU A 491 15.69 21.83 -7.97
CA LEU A 491 16.45 21.56 -6.74
C LEU A 491 16.03 22.46 -5.58
#